data_AF-A0A7W3JHU9-F1
#
_entry.id   AF-A0A7W3JHU9-F1
#
_cell.length_a   1.000
_cell.length_b   1.000
_cell.length_c   1.000
_cell.angle_alpha   90.00
_cell.angle_beta   90.00
_cell.angle_gamma   90.00
#
_symmetry.space_group_name_H-M   'P 1'
#
loop_
_entity.id
_entity.type
_entity.pdbx_description
1 polymer ?
#
loop_
_entity_poly.entity_id
_entity_poly.type
_entity_poly.pdbx_seq_one_letter_code
_entity_poly.pdbx_strand_id
1 'polypeptide(L)'
;MGIFSRKKHTSAADTGEARGDTPTPSPGPQPIAPEAPGAPDGVASAPAVPAPATPAAPETPATDASAPPVPEHRAAAPVVHTSLQEALAGWGEKKNIQTMYSVIKELAAGDLLLDIGSSSIADPTVGPQKGDTISIAHQVDNNGKKVLLAFTSGDRLGFYRKTPDPVSLVESAPAVVAMATSKYDGLVLDPGSPETQWIGYTDELVTGLTDDPAENTRVKRAMAERRIPWITMLEMLRDAPALYIAALEEEDDEGVLTSAGVATVTSNGGDTYSVLLTSPAEVGAWAPTARARATRLDLIAKVAIDRGHAGIVVNPAGSMLTVTVDELRALLASA
;
A
#
# COMPACT_ATOMS: atom_id res chain seq x y z
N MET A 1 24.64 -10.50 2.23
CA MET A 1 25.08 -10.39 0.82
C MET A 1 25.29 -11.79 0.27
N GLY A 2 24.29 -12.37 -0.40
CA GLY A 2 24.40 -13.66 -1.09
C GLY A 2 24.19 -13.42 -2.58
N ILE A 3 25.18 -13.76 -3.39
CA ILE A 3 25.18 -13.58 -4.85
C ILE A 3 24.45 -14.78 -5.45
N PHE A 4 23.25 -14.55 -6.01
CA PHE A 4 22.45 -15.58 -6.68
C PHE A 4 22.80 -15.65 -8.16
N SER A 5 23.17 -16.84 -8.64
CA SER A 5 23.55 -17.09 -10.03
C SER A 5 22.35 -17.59 -10.85
N ARG A 6 22.04 -16.93 -11.97
CA ARG A 6 21.01 -17.34 -12.94
C ARG A 6 21.70 -17.95 -14.17
N LYS A 7 21.28 -19.15 -14.59
CA LYS A 7 21.61 -19.70 -15.92
C LYS A 7 20.51 -19.32 -16.92
N LYS A 8 20.89 -18.67 -18.02
CA LYS A 8 20.06 -18.45 -19.21
C LYS A 8 20.38 -19.53 -20.26
N HIS A 9 19.35 -20.13 -20.85
CA HIS A 9 19.46 -20.83 -22.12
C HIS A 9 19.16 -19.84 -23.26
N THR A 10 20.10 -19.67 -24.17
CA THR A 10 19.94 -18.93 -25.43
C THR A 10 19.55 -19.90 -26.54
N SER A 11 18.48 -19.57 -27.27
CA SER A 11 18.20 -20.11 -28.60
C SER A 11 17.92 -18.95 -29.55
N ALA A 12 18.39 -19.07 -30.78
CA ALA A 12 18.41 -18.05 -31.81
C ALA A 12 17.53 -18.47 -33.00
N ALA A 13 16.75 -17.53 -33.54
CA ALA A 13 16.24 -17.42 -34.91
C ALA A 13 15.46 -16.08 -34.95
N ASP A 14 15.77 -15.10 -35.79
CA ASP A 14 15.69 -15.01 -37.27
C ASP A 14 14.28 -14.66 -37.78
N THR A 15 14.26 -13.88 -38.87
CA THR A 15 13.14 -13.28 -39.62
C THR A 15 12.43 -12.10 -38.94
N GLY A 16 11.98 -11.06 -39.62
CA GLY A 16 11.88 -10.73 -41.04
C GLY A 16 10.88 -9.57 -41.16
N GLU A 17 11.21 -8.54 -41.94
CA GLU A 17 10.34 -7.38 -42.22
C GLU A 17 9.05 -7.78 -42.94
N ALA A 18 7.91 -7.25 -42.49
CA ALA A 18 6.79 -6.94 -43.39
C ALA A 18 5.92 -5.79 -42.85
N ARG A 19 5.71 -4.81 -43.74
CA ARG A 19 4.86 -3.62 -43.61
C ARG A 19 3.38 -3.98 -43.84
N GLY A 20 2.48 -3.15 -43.31
CA GLY A 20 1.29 -2.75 -44.09
C GLY A 20 -0.03 -2.65 -43.34
N ASP A 21 -0.56 -1.42 -43.34
CA ASP A 21 -1.96 -1.02 -43.40
C ASP A 21 -2.88 -1.13 -42.16
N THR A 22 -3.02 0.02 -41.50
CA THR A 22 -4.13 0.40 -40.62
C THR A 22 -5.37 0.83 -41.41
N PRO A 23 -6.56 0.27 -41.12
CA PRO A 23 -7.83 0.86 -41.56
C PRO A 23 -8.47 1.76 -40.48
N THR A 24 -8.91 2.93 -40.93
CA THR A 24 -9.63 3.98 -40.18
C THR A 24 -11.03 3.52 -39.74
N PRO A 25 -11.48 3.81 -38.51
CA PRO A 25 -12.83 3.45 -38.06
C PRO A 25 -13.91 4.45 -38.53
N SER A 26 -15.07 3.91 -38.92
CA SER A 26 -16.29 4.66 -39.24
C SER A 26 -16.99 5.22 -38.00
N PRO A 27 -17.65 6.40 -38.08
CA PRO A 27 -18.34 7.01 -36.94
C PRO A 27 -19.72 6.37 -36.70
N GLY A 28 -19.96 5.94 -35.46
CA GLY A 28 -21.25 5.42 -35.00
C GLY A 28 -22.30 6.53 -34.75
N PRO A 29 -23.60 6.17 -34.71
CA PRO A 29 -24.70 7.11 -34.57
C PRO A 29 -24.84 7.66 -33.13
N GLN A 30 -25.24 8.94 -33.03
CA GLN A 30 -25.44 9.68 -31.79
C GLN A 30 -26.66 9.21 -30.98
N PRO A 31 -26.64 9.32 -29.63
CA PRO A 31 -27.74 8.95 -28.76
C PRO A 31 -28.84 10.02 -28.68
N ILE A 32 -30.08 9.54 -28.64
CA ILE A 32 -31.32 10.29 -28.43
C ILE A 32 -31.46 10.58 -26.92
N ALA A 33 -31.74 11.84 -26.56
CA ALA A 33 -31.98 12.28 -25.19
C ALA A 33 -33.38 11.84 -24.69
N PRO A 34 -33.52 11.38 -23.43
CA PRO A 34 -34.84 11.16 -22.84
C PRO A 34 -35.40 12.42 -22.17
N GLU A 35 -36.67 12.64 -22.49
CA GLU A 35 -37.62 13.63 -21.98
C GLU A 35 -37.92 13.41 -20.48
N ALA A 36 -38.01 14.50 -19.71
CA ALA A 36 -38.39 14.50 -18.30
C ALA A 36 -39.91 14.64 -18.13
N PRO A 37 -40.55 13.92 -17.19
CA PRO A 37 -41.91 14.22 -16.78
C PRO A 37 -42.01 14.76 -15.35
N GLY A 38 -42.62 15.95 -15.24
CA GLY A 38 -43.81 16.20 -14.41
C GLY A 38 -43.68 16.13 -12.88
N ALA A 39 -43.61 17.30 -12.25
CA ALA A 39 -43.98 17.49 -10.86
C ALA A 39 -45.51 17.50 -10.67
N PRO A 40 -46.02 16.95 -9.56
CA PRO A 40 -47.30 17.40 -9.02
C PRO A 40 -47.16 18.08 -7.65
N ASP A 41 -47.89 19.19 -7.53
CA ASP A 41 -48.20 19.93 -6.32
C ASP A 41 -48.85 19.04 -5.25
N GLY A 42 -48.45 19.26 -3.99
CA GLY A 42 -49.00 18.57 -2.83
C GLY A 42 -48.74 19.34 -1.55
N VAL A 43 -49.55 20.38 -1.32
CA VAL A 43 -49.62 21.15 -0.08
C VAL A 43 -50.26 20.28 1.01
N ALA A 44 -49.52 19.94 2.06
CA ALA A 44 -50.05 19.30 3.25
C ALA A 44 -49.51 19.98 4.52
N SER A 45 -50.46 20.50 5.30
CA SER A 45 -50.31 21.30 6.51
C SER A 45 -49.46 20.66 7.60
N ALA A 46 -48.53 21.44 8.16
CA ALA A 46 -47.82 21.13 9.39
C ALA A 46 -48.68 21.41 10.63
N PRO A 47 -48.73 20.50 11.63
CA PRO A 47 -49.31 20.80 12.93
C PRO A 47 -48.33 21.51 13.88
N ALA A 48 -48.90 22.48 14.60
CA ALA A 48 -48.42 23.31 15.69
C ALA A 48 -47.17 22.88 16.47
N VAL A 49 -46.20 23.80 16.51
CA VAL A 49 -45.11 23.89 17.48
C VAL A 49 -45.67 24.27 18.87
N PRO A 50 -45.41 23.52 19.94
CA PRO A 50 -45.66 24.00 21.30
C PRO A 50 -44.58 24.98 21.76
N ALA A 51 -45.03 26.04 22.43
CA ALA A 51 -44.25 27.16 22.93
C ALA A 51 -43.10 26.76 23.88
N PRO A 52 -42.03 27.58 23.97
CA PRO A 52 -40.83 27.27 24.73
C PRO A 52 -41.08 27.25 26.24
N ALA A 53 -40.54 26.22 26.90
CA ALA A 53 -40.45 26.14 28.35
C ALA A 53 -39.52 27.23 28.89
N THR A 54 -40.00 27.90 29.94
CA THR A 54 -39.32 28.89 30.76
C THR A 54 -37.89 28.46 31.16
N PRO A 55 -36.87 29.33 31.02
CA PRO A 55 -35.52 29.02 31.50
C PRO A 55 -35.50 28.98 33.04
N ALA A 56 -35.01 27.86 33.57
CA ALA A 56 -34.64 27.72 34.97
C ALA A 56 -33.48 28.69 35.31
N ALA A 57 -33.54 29.22 36.53
CA ALA A 57 -32.52 30.10 37.09
C ALA A 57 -31.12 29.44 37.14
N PRO A 58 -30.04 30.22 37.10
CA PRO A 58 -28.67 29.72 36.98
C PRO A 58 -28.22 28.98 38.25
N GLU A 59 -28.02 27.67 38.13
CA GLU A 59 -27.21 26.93 39.09
C GLU A 59 -25.76 27.42 38.95
N THR A 60 -25.23 27.95 40.05
CA THR A 60 -23.84 28.37 40.16
C THR A 60 -22.96 27.12 40.21
N PRO A 61 -22.07 26.85 39.23
CA PRO A 61 -21.12 25.76 39.39
C PRO A 61 -20.08 26.19 40.42
N ALA A 62 -20.06 25.45 41.51
CA ALA A 62 -19.01 25.50 42.51
C ALA A 62 -17.64 25.38 41.82
N THR A 63 -16.71 26.22 42.27
CA THR A 63 -15.29 26.16 41.98
C THR A 63 -14.76 24.80 42.40
N ASP A 64 -14.62 23.88 41.44
CA ASP A 64 -13.89 22.64 41.68
C ASP A 64 -12.40 22.87 41.45
N ALA A 65 -11.66 22.62 42.52
CA ALA A 65 -10.24 22.79 42.61
C ALA A 65 -9.54 21.60 41.96
N SER A 66 -8.44 21.87 41.26
CA SER A 66 -7.43 20.89 40.86
C SER A 66 -7.92 19.77 39.96
N ALA A 67 -8.16 20.10 38.68
CA ALA A 67 -7.86 19.13 37.62
C ALA A 67 -6.38 18.71 37.75
N PRO A 68 -6.05 17.41 37.74
CA PRO A 68 -4.67 16.97 37.69
C PRO A 68 -3.99 17.59 36.45
N PRO A 69 -2.72 18.00 36.54
CA PRO A 69 -2.02 18.54 35.38
C PRO A 69 -2.12 17.53 34.24
N VAL A 70 -2.61 17.99 33.09
CA VAL A 70 -2.57 17.24 31.84
C VAL A 70 -1.13 16.75 31.71
N PRO A 71 -0.89 15.43 31.58
CA PRO A 71 0.47 14.92 31.43
C PRO A 71 1.11 15.68 30.29
N GLU A 72 2.29 16.28 30.55
CA GLU A 72 3.10 16.93 29.53
C GLU A 72 3.11 16.01 28.30
N HIS A 73 2.72 16.55 27.14
CA HIS A 73 2.78 15.81 25.88
C HIS A 73 4.21 15.32 25.73
N ARG A 74 4.44 14.06 26.11
CA ARG A 74 5.69 13.37 25.87
C ARG A 74 5.90 13.47 24.38
N ALA A 75 6.88 14.27 23.96
CA ALA A 75 7.22 14.41 22.56
C ALA A 75 7.30 13.01 21.98
N ALA A 76 6.37 12.70 21.06
CA ALA A 76 6.34 11.39 20.42
C ALA A 76 7.73 11.16 19.81
N ALA A 77 8.21 9.92 19.87
CA ALA A 77 9.48 9.59 19.24
C ALA A 77 9.42 10.06 17.77
N PRO A 78 10.51 10.66 17.25
CA PRO A 78 10.50 11.18 15.88
C PRO A 78 10.17 10.05 14.91
N VAL A 79 9.19 10.29 14.04
CA VAL A 79 8.79 9.33 13.00
C VAL A 79 9.87 9.28 11.93
N VAL A 80 10.41 8.08 11.69
CA VAL A 80 11.38 7.80 10.62
C VAL A 80 11.07 6.46 9.97
N HIS A 81 10.63 6.47 8.72
CA HIS A 81 10.37 5.26 7.93
C HIS A 81 11.65 4.78 7.23
N THR A 82 12.48 4.06 7.99
CA THR A 82 13.85 3.71 7.56
C THR A 82 13.86 2.83 6.31
N SER A 83 13.03 1.78 6.27
CA SER A 83 13.01 0.84 5.12
C SER A 83 12.50 1.49 3.83
N LEU A 84 11.56 2.43 3.92
CA LEU A 84 11.15 3.23 2.77
C LEU A 84 12.25 4.20 2.32
N GLN A 85 13.00 4.81 3.23
CA GLN A 85 14.15 5.64 2.86
C GLN A 85 15.22 4.84 2.11
N GLU A 86 15.52 3.61 2.55
CA GLU A 86 16.43 2.70 1.84
C GLU A 86 15.90 2.36 0.44
N ALA A 87 14.59 2.09 0.31
CA ALA A 87 13.97 1.83 -0.98
C ALA A 87 14.00 3.05 -1.92
N LEU A 88 13.76 4.26 -1.37
CA LEU A 88 13.83 5.51 -2.12
C LEU A 88 15.26 5.80 -2.59
N ALA A 89 16.28 5.51 -1.77
CA ALA A 89 17.68 5.62 -2.18
C ALA A 89 17.99 4.68 -3.37
N GLY A 90 17.56 3.41 -3.30
CA GLY A 90 17.71 2.46 -4.41
C GLY A 90 16.96 2.88 -5.68
N TRP A 91 15.79 3.51 -5.54
CA TRP A 91 15.07 4.15 -6.65
C TRP A 91 15.83 5.32 -7.26
N GLY A 92 16.41 6.19 -6.42
CA GLY A 92 17.26 7.31 -6.83
C GLY A 92 18.46 6.87 -7.66
N GLU A 93 19.10 5.77 -7.26
CA GLU A 93 20.24 5.18 -7.98
C GLU A 93 19.84 4.55 -9.32
N LYS A 94 18.73 3.80 -9.35
CA LYS A 94 18.32 3.06 -10.55
C LYS A 94 16.80 3.02 -10.70
N LYS A 95 16.26 3.86 -11.58
CA LYS A 95 14.81 3.92 -11.87
C LYS A 95 14.38 2.77 -12.79
N ASN A 96 13.79 1.73 -12.22
CA ASN A 96 13.25 0.59 -12.96
C ASN A 96 12.09 -0.05 -12.18
N ILE A 97 11.40 -1.03 -12.78
CA ILE A 97 10.22 -1.65 -12.17
C ILE A 97 10.51 -2.32 -10.82
N GLN A 98 11.69 -2.91 -10.65
CA GLN A 98 12.07 -3.59 -9.41
C GLN A 98 12.25 -2.61 -8.25
N THR A 99 12.92 -1.48 -8.50
CA THR A 99 13.13 -0.44 -7.48
C THR A 99 11.84 0.34 -7.22
N MET A 100 10.99 0.56 -8.22
CA MET A 100 9.64 1.09 -8.04
C MET A 100 8.81 0.22 -7.09
N TYR A 101 8.74 -1.09 -7.34
CA TYR A 101 8.03 -2.01 -6.47
C TYR A 101 8.70 -2.19 -5.10
N SER A 102 10.01 -1.95 -5.00
CA SER A 102 10.71 -1.87 -3.72
C SER A 102 10.25 -0.68 -2.89
N VAL A 103 9.87 0.45 -3.50
CA VAL A 103 9.23 1.58 -2.80
C VAL A 103 7.80 1.22 -2.40
N ILE A 104 7.01 0.70 -3.36
CA ILE A 104 5.59 0.40 -3.11
C ILE A 104 5.41 -0.64 -1.99
N LYS A 105 6.23 -1.69 -1.92
CA LYS A 105 6.09 -2.73 -0.87
C LYS A 105 6.26 -2.17 0.54
N GLU A 106 7.08 -1.13 0.71
CA GLU A 106 7.35 -0.51 2.01
C GLU A 106 6.21 0.40 2.46
N LEU A 107 5.30 0.80 1.55
CA LEU A 107 4.09 1.55 1.88
C LEU A 107 2.99 0.68 2.53
N ALA A 108 3.16 -0.64 2.56
CA ALA A 108 2.23 -1.58 3.20
C ALA A 108 2.37 -1.63 4.74
N ALA A 109 3.33 -0.89 5.32
CA ALA A 109 3.57 -0.85 6.76
C ALA A 109 4.31 0.44 7.17
N GLY A 110 4.44 0.67 8.47
CA GLY A 110 5.11 1.85 9.02
C GLY A 110 4.24 3.10 8.96
N ASP A 111 4.85 4.23 9.32
CA ASP A 111 4.17 5.52 9.43
C ASP A 111 4.79 6.54 8.48
N LEU A 112 3.96 7.46 7.99
CA LEU A 112 4.33 8.60 7.15
C LEU A 112 3.84 9.89 7.81
N LEU A 113 4.46 10.99 7.41
CA LEU A 113 4.05 12.32 7.80
C LEU A 113 3.29 12.97 6.66
N LEU A 114 2.09 13.46 6.95
CA LEU A 114 1.33 14.34 6.08
C LEU A 114 1.55 15.78 6.53
N ASP A 115 1.78 16.65 5.56
CA ASP A 115 1.97 18.07 5.82
C ASP A 115 0.62 18.76 6.03
N ILE A 116 0.44 19.30 7.24
CA ILE A 116 -0.76 20.01 7.66
C ILE A 116 -0.44 21.45 8.05
N GLY A 117 0.71 22.00 7.64
CA GLY A 117 1.16 23.35 8.03
C GLY A 117 0.26 24.48 7.55
N SER A 118 -0.67 24.22 6.63
CA SER A 118 -1.70 25.16 6.18
C SER A 118 -3.05 24.98 6.87
N SER A 119 -3.12 24.14 7.91
CA SER A 119 -4.33 23.91 8.70
C SER A 119 -4.59 25.04 9.67
N SER A 120 -5.88 25.29 9.96
CA SER A 120 -6.32 26.17 11.04
C SER A 120 -6.75 25.31 12.21
N ILE A 121 -5.88 25.19 13.22
CA ILE A 121 -6.11 24.43 14.45
C ILE A 121 -6.10 25.44 15.60
N ALA A 122 -7.22 25.55 16.33
CA ALA A 122 -7.40 26.55 17.38
C ALA A 122 -6.42 26.36 18.55
N ASP A 123 -6.14 25.11 18.91
CA ASP A 123 -5.10 24.75 19.87
C ASP A 123 -4.33 23.49 19.40
N PRO A 124 -3.13 23.65 18.82
CA PRO A 124 -2.31 22.54 18.33
C PRO A 124 -1.91 21.55 19.43
N THR A 125 -1.90 21.98 20.70
CA THR A 125 -1.46 21.14 21.81
C THR A 125 -2.52 20.12 22.20
N VAL A 126 -3.81 20.42 22.02
CA VAL A 126 -4.93 19.53 22.38
C VAL A 126 -5.39 18.67 21.19
N GLY A 127 -4.78 18.87 20.01
CA GLY A 127 -5.17 18.22 18.77
C GLY A 127 -6.41 18.83 18.10
N PRO A 128 -6.86 18.30 16.95
CA PRO A 128 -7.97 18.87 16.19
C PRO A 128 -9.29 18.87 16.96
N GLN A 129 -9.93 20.03 17.05
CA GLN A 129 -11.20 20.26 17.71
C GLN A 129 -12.33 20.56 16.73
N LYS A 130 -13.57 20.53 17.23
CA LYS A 130 -14.75 20.90 16.45
C LYS A 130 -14.65 22.38 16.05
N GLY A 131 -14.54 22.64 14.75
CA GLY A 131 -14.32 23.98 14.18
C GLY A 131 -12.96 24.15 13.51
N ASP A 132 -12.03 23.23 13.77
CA ASP A 132 -10.72 23.23 13.11
C ASP A 132 -10.83 22.78 11.64
N THR A 133 -9.96 23.32 10.80
CA THR A 133 -9.85 22.97 9.39
C THR A 133 -8.49 22.35 9.13
N ILE A 134 -8.47 21.04 8.86
CA ILE A 134 -7.26 20.31 8.49
C ILE A 134 -7.08 20.39 6.98
N SER A 135 -6.02 21.06 6.54
CA SER A 135 -5.61 21.16 5.15
C SER A 135 -4.37 20.30 4.93
N ILE A 136 -4.55 19.17 4.26
CA ILE A 136 -3.46 18.26 3.89
C ILE A 136 -2.83 18.73 2.58
N ALA A 137 -1.51 18.87 2.56
CA ALA A 137 -0.77 19.34 1.39
C ALA A 137 -0.90 18.38 0.20
N HIS A 138 -1.12 18.95 -0.98
CA HIS A 138 -1.13 18.24 -2.26
C HIS A 138 -0.46 19.12 -3.32
N GLN A 139 -0.07 18.52 -4.43
CA GLN A 139 0.49 19.21 -5.59
C GLN A 139 -0.29 18.80 -6.84
N VAL A 140 -0.31 19.67 -7.85
CA VAL A 140 -0.76 19.33 -9.19
C VAL A 140 0.48 19.12 -10.05
N ASP A 141 0.59 17.97 -10.69
CA ASP A 141 1.71 17.66 -11.59
C ASP A 141 1.58 18.38 -12.94
N ASN A 142 2.55 18.14 -13.84
CA ASN A 142 2.55 18.76 -15.18
C ASN A 142 1.40 18.28 -16.08
N ASN A 143 0.73 17.18 -15.72
CA ASN A 143 -0.40 16.60 -16.45
C ASN A 143 -1.75 16.96 -15.82
N GLY A 144 -1.77 17.84 -14.80
CA GLY A 144 -2.99 18.23 -14.10
C GLY A 144 -3.46 17.22 -13.05
N LYS A 145 -2.67 16.19 -12.73
CA LYS A 145 -2.99 15.17 -11.73
C LYS A 145 -2.73 15.71 -10.33
N LYS A 146 -3.71 15.56 -9.44
CA LYS A 146 -3.64 16.02 -8.05
C LYS A 146 -3.03 14.92 -7.20
N VAL A 147 -1.82 15.09 -6.70
CA VAL A 147 -1.08 14.07 -5.94
C VAL A 147 -0.90 14.48 -4.47
N LEU A 148 -1.09 13.52 -3.56
CA LEU A 148 -0.92 13.70 -2.12
C LEU A 148 0.57 13.78 -1.77
N LEU A 149 0.96 14.68 -0.85
CA LEU A 149 2.34 14.75 -0.36
C LEU A 149 2.48 13.98 0.95
N ALA A 150 3.48 13.10 1.02
CA ALA A 150 3.87 12.44 2.24
C ALA A 150 5.38 12.40 2.41
N PHE A 151 5.81 12.30 3.66
CA PHE A 151 7.22 12.40 4.04
C PHE A 151 7.62 11.23 4.93
N THR A 152 8.83 10.72 4.73
CA THR A 152 9.38 9.59 5.49
C THR A 152 9.90 9.99 6.87
N SER A 153 10.11 11.29 7.10
CA SER A 153 10.60 11.82 8.38
C SER A 153 10.35 13.32 8.52
N GLY A 154 10.44 13.83 9.76
CA GLY A 154 10.34 15.26 10.06
C GLY A 154 11.41 16.08 9.34
N ASP A 155 12.63 15.56 9.24
CA ASP A 155 13.73 16.23 8.53
C ASP A 155 13.44 16.42 7.04
N ARG A 156 12.81 15.44 6.39
CA ARG A 156 12.42 15.53 4.97
C ARG A 156 11.32 16.56 4.76
N LEU A 157 10.34 16.59 5.65
CA LEU A 157 9.29 17.62 5.63
C LEU A 157 9.87 19.02 5.92
N GLY A 158 10.77 19.14 6.89
CA GLY A 158 11.44 20.38 7.24
C GLY A 158 12.29 20.93 6.09
N PHE A 159 13.00 20.04 5.39
CA PHE A 159 13.72 20.38 4.16
C PHE A 159 12.77 20.94 3.08
N TYR A 160 11.65 20.28 2.84
CA TYR A 160 10.65 20.72 1.85
C TYR A 160 10.04 22.09 2.21
N ARG A 161 9.64 22.28 3.47
CA ARG A 161 9.04 23.53 3.97
C ARG A 161 10.06 24.62 4.30
N LYS A 162 11.36 24.32 4.26
CA LYS A 162 12.45 25.22 4.66
C LYS A 162 12.29 25.73 6.09
N THR A 163 11.89 24.84 6.99
CA THR A 163 11.68 25.13 8.42
C THR A 163 12.23 23.99 9.27
N PRO A 164 12.87 24.25 10.42
CA PRO A 164 13.32 23.19 11.34
C PRO A 164 12.14 22.53 12.08
N ASP A 165 11.01 23.22 12.23
CA ASP A 165 9.86 22.77 13.02
C ASP A 165 8.60 22.65 12.14
N PRO A 166 8.52 21.65 11.25
CA PRO A 166 7.35 21.49 10.40
C PRO A 166 6.15 20.91 11.17
N VAL A 167 4.95 21.38 10.84
CA VAL A 167 3.70 20.84 11.39
C VAL A 167 3.23 19.67 10.53
N SER A 168 3.08 18.49 11.15
CA SER A 168 2.69 17.27 10.47
C SER A 168 1.62 16.50 11.21
N LEU A 169 0.89 15.68 10.45
CA LEU A 169 0.01 14.64 10.94
C LEU A 169 0.70 13.29 10.69
N VAL A 170 0.88 12.50 11.74
CA VAL A 170 1.39 11.13 11.62
C VAL A 170 0.24 10.22 11.22
N GLU A 171 0.40 9.47 10.14
CA GLU A 171 -0.56 8.46 9.71
C GLU A 171 0.15 7.19 9.28
N SER A 172 -0.51 6.04 9.43
CA SER A 172 0.03 4.78 8.91
C SER A 172 0.18 4.86 7.39
N ALA A 173 1.27 4.31 6.84
CA ALA A 173 1.52 4.33 5.40
C ALA A 173 0.35 3.71 4.59
N PRO A 174 -0.28 2.58 5.00
CA PRO A 174 -1.47 2.07 4.33
C PRO A 174 -2.65 3.06 4.32
N ALA A 175 -2.87 3.81 5.40
CA ALA A 175 -3.94 4.82 5.45
C ALA A 175 -3.62 6.01 4.52
N VAL A 176 -2.36 6.40 4.42
CA VAL A 176 -1.91 7.42 3.46
C VAL A 176 -2.12 6.95 2.02
N VAL A 177 -1.79 5.69 1.70
CA VAL A 177 -2.05 5.12 0.37
C VAL A 177 -3.55 5.08 0.09
N ALA A 178 -4.37 4.60 1.03
CA ALA A 178 -5.82 4.59 0.87
C ALA A 178 -6.40 5.99 0.66
N MET A 179 -5.85 7.01 1.33
CA MET A 179 -6.21 8.40 1.08
C MET A 179 -5.79 8.87 -0.32
N ALA A 180 -4.56 8.54 -0.73
CA ALA A 180 -4.02 8.88 -2.04
C ALA A 180 -4.85 8.28 -3.18
N THR A 181 -5.25 7.01 -3.08
CA THR A 181 -6.02 6.33 -4.13
C THR A 181 -7.49 6.73 -4.17
N SER A 182 -8.08 7.17 -3.05
CA SER A 182 -9.50 7.53 -2.97
C SER A 182 -9.81 9.01 -3.20
N LYS A 183 -8.89 9.92 -2.86
CA LYS A 183 -9.13 11.39 -2.89
C LYS A 183 -8.18 12.15 -3.82
N TYR A 184 -7.18 11.47 -4.35
CA TYR A 184 -6.12 12.03 -5.18
C TYR A 184 -5.88 11.10 -6.39
N ASP A 185 -5.01 11.54 -7.30
CA ASP A 185 -4.55 10.76 -8.45
C ASP A 185 -3.27 9.95 -8.13
N GLY A 186 -2.73 10.06 -6.92
CA GLY A 186 -1.48 9.42 -6.54
C GLY A 186 -0.83 9.99 -5.29
N LEU A 187 0.39 9.54 -5.04
CA LEU A 187 1.23 9.86 -3.90
C LEU A 187 2.61 10.34 -4.37
N VAL A 188 3.11 11.42 -3.76
CA VAL A 188 4.49 11.87 -3.86
C VAL A 188 5.17 11.68 -2.51
N LEU A 189 6.29 10.98 -2.51
CA LEU A 189 7.14 10.78 -1.34
C LEU A 189 8.34 11.72 -1.40
N ASP A 190 8.67 12.33 -0.25
CA ASP A 190 9.83 13.22 -0.05
C ASP A 190 10.09 14.20 -1.21
N PRO A 191 9.08 15.02 -1.61
CA PRO A 191 9.21 15.97 -2.70
C PRO A 191 10.33 16.99 -2.46
N GLY A 192 10.95 17.45 -3.54
CA GLY A 192 11.99 18.49 -3.51
C GLY A 192 13.43 17.96 -3.40
N SER A 193 13.62 16.64 -3.29
CA SER A 193 14.93 15.98 -3.33
C SER A 193 14.98 15.01 -4.51
N PRO A 194 15.73 15.29 -5.59
CA PRO A 194 15.76 14.42 -6.78
C PRO A 194 16.19 12.97 -6.50
N GLU A 195 16.96 12.75 -5.45
CA GLU A 195 17.48 11.43 -5.06
C GLU A 195 16.50 10.60 -4.25
N THR A 196 15.52 11.23 -3.60
CA THR A 196 14.55 10.55 -2.74
C THR A 196 13.11 10.75 -3.16
N GLN A 197 12.85 11.61 -4.15
CA GLN A 197 11.52 11.86 -4.65
C GLN A 197 11.04 10.66 -5.47
N TRP A 198 9.85 10.18 -5.11
CA TRP A 198 9.13 9.18 -5.88
C TRP A 198 7.68 9.61 -6.06
N ILE A 199 7.11 9.30 -7.23
CA ILE A 199 5.71 9.52 -7.56
C ILE A 199 5.14 8.18 -7.98
N GLY A 200 4.04 7.76 -7.34
CA GLY A 200 3.23 6.63 -7.80
C GLY A 200 1.78 7.07 -7.93
N TYR A 201 1.16 6.77 -9.06
CA TYR A 201 -0.24 7.07 -9.30
C TYR A 201 -1.11 5.93 -8.78
N THR A 202 -2.42 6.18 -8.77
CA THR A 202 -3.41 5.24 -8.24
C THR A 202 -3.28 3.86 -8.87
N ASP A 203 -3.05 3.75 -10.18
CA ASP A 203 -2.96 2.48 -10.87
C ASP A 203 -1.74 1.65 -10.42
N GLU A 204 -0.57 2.26 -10.22
CA GLU A 204 0.61 1.53 -9.71
C GLU A 204 0.43 1.15 -8.24
N LEU A 205 -0.18 2.02 -7.43
CA LEU A 205 -0.45 1.76 -6.01
C LEU A 205 -1.44 0.61 -5.84
N VAL A 206 -2.56 0.61 -6.57
CA VAL A 206 -3.56 -0.46 -6.55
C VAL A 206 -3.00 -1.75 -7.12
N THR A 207 -2.25 -1.69 -8.22
CA THR A 207 -1.58 -2.88 -8.77
C THR A 207 -0.59 -3.50 -7.78
N GLY A 208 0.14 -2.67 -7.03
CA GLY A 208 1.15 -3.13 -6.08
C GLY A 208 0.60 -3.54 -4.71
N LEU A 209 -0.47 -2.93 -4.22
CA LEU A 209 -0.99 -3.08 -2.85
C LEU A 209 -2.46 -3.49 -2.77
N THR A 210 -3.11 -3.74 -3.91
CA THR A 210 -4.56 -4.00 -4.03
C THR A 210 -5.45 -2.80 -3.69
N ASP A 211 -6.76 -3.01 -3.74
CA ASP A 211 -7.76 -2.03 -3.30
C ASP A 211 -7.77 -1.80 -1.78
N ASP A 212 -7.24 -2.76 -1.00
CA ASP A 212 -7.00 -2.62 0.43
C ASP A 212 -5.48 -2.64 0.74
N PRO A 213 -4.81 -1.47 0.77
CA PRO A 213 -3.39 -1.39 1.10
C PRO A 213 -3.04 -1.96 2.48
N ALA A 214 -4.03 -2.15 3.35
CA ALA A 214 -3.84 -2.65 4.70
C ALA A 214 -4.00 -4.18 4.84
N GLU A 215 -4.43 -4.90 3.79
CA GLU A 215 -4.90 -6.30 3.82
C GLU A 215 -3.98 -7.24 4.63
N ASN A 216 -2.66 -7.09 4.49
CA ASN A 216 -1.64 -7.90 5.15
C ASN A 216 -0.73 -7.15 6.13
N THR A 217 -1.11 -5.95 6.57
CA THR A 217 -0.29 -5.12 7.49
C THR A 217 0.07 -5.88 8.76
N ARG A 218 -0.88 -6.64 9.33
CA ARG A 218 -0.66 -7.41 10.56
C ARG A 218 0.38 -8.51 10.36
N VAL A 219 0.32 -9.22 9.23
CA VAL A 219 1.27 -10.28 8.86
C VAL A 219 2.66 -9.65 8.65
N LYS A 220 2.76 -8.61 7.82
CA LYS A 220 4.02 -7.91 7.53
C LYS A 220 4.70 -7.38 8.80
N ARG A 221 3.93 -6.75 9.69
CA ARG A 221 4.44 -6.28 10.99
C ARG A 221 4.95 -7.42 11.86
N ALA A 222 4.20 -8.52 11.96
CA ALA A 222 4.64 -9.69 12.72
C ALA A 222 5.94 -10.29 12.17
N MET A 223 6.09 -10.34 10.84
CA MET A 223 7.31 -10.80 10.16
C MET A 223 8.51 -9.91 10.42
N ALA A 224 8.32 -8.58 10.42
CA ALA A 224 9.37 -7.62 10.70
C ALA A 224 9.81 -7.62 12.17
N GLU A 225 8.85 -7.66 13.10
CA GLU A 225 9.14 -7.58 14.54
C GLU A 225 9.62 -8.90 15.14
N ARG A 226 9.13 -10.04 14.64
CA ARG A 226 9.45 -11.40 15.14
C ARG A 226 9.22 -11.58 16.65
N ARG A 227 8.19 -10.92 17.20
CA ARG A 227 7.87 -10.93 18.64
C ARG A 227 6.77 -11.90 19.04
N ILE A 228 6.04 -12.45 18.07
CA ILE A 228 4.94 -13.36 18.34
C ILE A 228 5.41 -14.82 18.37
N PRO A 229 4.71 -15.71 19.10
CA PRO A 229 4.99 -17.14 19.03
C PRO A 229 4.90 -17.67 17.60
N TRP A 230 5.78 -18.62 17.27
CA TRP A 230 5.88 -19.14 15.90
C TRP A 230 4.56 -19.77 15.40
N ILE A 231 3.86 -20.51 16.25
CA ILE A 231 2.56 -21.09 15.89
C ILE A 231 1.53 -20.01 15.52
N THR A 232 1.52 -18.88 16.25
CA THR A 232 0.66 -17.73 15.96
C THR A 232 1.05 -17.08 14.63
N MET A 233 2.34 -17.03 14.28
CA MET A 233 2.79 -16.54 12.97
C MET A 233 2.27 -17.43 11.83
N LEU A 234 2.31 -18.75 12.00
CA LEU A 234 1.80 -19.70 11.00
C LEU A 234 0.28 -19.59 10.83
N GLU A 235 -0.47 -19.45 11.93
CA GLU A 235 -1.91 -19.20 11.90
C GLU A 235 -2.24 -17.88 11.18
N MET A 236 -1.49 -16.80 11.46
CA MET A 236 -1.65 -15.53 10.76
C MET A 236 -1.40 -15.64 9.25
N LEU A 237 -0.43 -16.46 8.81
CA LEU A 237 -0.21 -16.73 7.38
C LEU A 237 -1.34 -17.56 6.77
N ARG A 238 -1.85 -18.56 7.49
CA ARG A 238 -2.97 -19.40 7.04
C ARG A 238 -4.24 -18.58 6.86
N ASP A 239 -4.50 -17.67 7.80
CA ASP A 239 -5.73 -16.90 7.89
C ASP A 239 -5.64 -15.55 7.16
N ALA A 240 -4.51 -15.28 6.48
CA ALA A 240 -4.33 -14.11 5.62
C ALA A 240 -5.40 -14.09 4.51
N PRO A 241 -6.05 -12.93 4.24
CA PRO A 241 -7.11 -12.85 3.23
C PRO A 241 -6.65 -13.27 1.83
N ALA A 242 -5.46 -12.80 1.44
CA ALA A 242 -4.77 -13.21 0.23
C ALA A 242 -3.26 -13.28 0.47
N LEU A 243 -2.63 -14.24 -0.19
CA LEU A 243 -1.19 -14.33 -0.36
C LEU A 243 -0.87 -14.38 -1.85
N TYR A 244 0.39 -14.23 -2.23
CA TYR A 244 0.77 -14.10 -3.63
C TYR A 244 1.90 -15.05 -4.01
N ILE A 245 1.84 -15.54 -5.23
CA ILE A 245 2.97 -16.19 -5.91
C ILE A 245 3.45 -15.33 -7.06
N ALA A 246 4.71 -15.54 -7.44
CA ALA A 246 5.29 -15.02 -8.66
C ALA A 246 5.07 -16.03 -9.80
N ALA A 247 4.04 -15.82 -10.61
CA ALA A 247 3.78 -16.61 -11.80
C ALA A 247 4.75 -16.22 -12.91
N LEU A 248 5.48 -17.21 -13.42
CA LEU A 248 6.36 -17.09 -14.57
C LEU A 248 5.56 -17.58 -15.77
N GLU A 249 5.12 -16.64 -16.60
CA GLU A 249 4.35 -16.90 -17.81
C GLU A 249 5.25 -16.57 -19.00
N GLU A 250 5.37 -17.49 -19.96
CA GLU A 250 5.99 -17.22 -21.26
C GLU A 250 4.89 -17.19 -22.30
N GLU A 251 4.84 -16.11 -23.08
CA GLU A 251 3.92 -15.92 -24.19
C GLU A 251 4.73 -15.99 -25.50
N ASP A 252 4.16 -16.55 -26.57
CA ASP A 252 4.76 -16.47 -27.91
C ASP A 252 4.54 -15.08 -28.56
N ASP A 253 5.03 -14.93 -29.79
CA ASP A 253 4.94 -13.68 -30.56
C ASP A 253 3.49 -13.25 -30.87
N GLU A 254 2.52 -14.16 -30.70
CA GLU A 254 1.09 -13.93 -30.89
C GLU A 254 0.37 -13.61 -29.57
N GLY A 255 1.11 -13.59 -28.45
CA GLY A 255 0.59 -13.35 -27.10
C GLY A 255 -0.09 -14.57 -26.48
N VAL A 256 0.11 -15.77 -27.04
CA VAL A 256 -0.45 -17.01 -26.51
C VAL A 256 0.48 -17.59 -25.46
N LEU A 257 -0.08 -17.96 -24.31
CA LEU A 257 0.67 -18.56 -23.20
C LEU A 257 1.25 -19.93 -23.61
N THR A 258 2.58 -20.03 -23.67
CA THR A 258 3.31 -21.24 -24.05
C THR A 258 3.86 -22.00 -22.84
N SER A 259 4.17 -21.31 -21.75
CA SER A 259 4.60 -21.96 -20.50
C SER A 259 4.10 -21.20 -19.27
N ALA A 260 3.80 -21.95 -18.21
CA ALA A 260 3.38 -21.41 -16.92
C ALA A 260 4.12 -22.13 -15.79
N GLY A 261 4.81 -21.35 -14.97
CA GLY A 261 5.54 -21.80 -13.80
C GLY A 261 5.29 -20.91 -12.59
N VAL A 262 5.75 -21.38 -11.44
CA VAL A 262 5.79 -20.58 -10.21
C VAL A 262 7.25 -20.44 -9.82
N ALA A 263 7.69 -19.22 -9.56
CA ALA A 263 9.06 -18.99 -9.17
C ALA A 263 9.36 -19.67 -7.81
N THR A 264 10.55 -20.26 -7.72
CA THR A 264 11.05 -20.95 -6.53
C THR A 264 12.40 -20.36 -6.13
N VAL A 265 12.87 -20.68 -4.92
CA VAL A 265 14.22 -20.35 -4.44
C VAL A 265 14.97 -21.63 -4.18
N THR A 266 16.21 -21.72 -4.66
CA THR A 266 17.13 -22.82 -4.31
C THR A 266 18.15 -22.30 -3.31
N SER A 267 18.29 -22.99 -2.19
CA SER A 267 19.32 -22.71 -1.19
C SER A 267 20.71 -23.09 -1.70
N ASN A 268 21.75 -22.61 -1.02
CA ASN A 268 23.13 -23.02 -1.32
C ASN A 268 23.39 -24.52 -1.14
N GLY A 269 22.56 -25.20 -0.34
CA GLY A 269 22.61 -26.66 -0.13
C GLY A 269 21.93 -27.47 -1.23
N GLY A 270 21.28 -26.82 -2.21
CA GLY A 270 20.55 -27.47 -3.30
C GLY A 270 19.06 -27.68 -3.02
N ASP A 271 18.59 -27.43 -1.79
CA ASP A 271 17.17 -27.55 -1.45
C ASP A 271 16.35 -26.47 -2.16
N THR A 272 15.24 -26.89 -2.78
CA THR A 272 14.28 -25.99 -3.44
C THR A 272 13.11 -25.68 -2.51
N TYR A 273 12.70 -24.42 -2.49
CA TYR A 273 11.60 -23.88 -1.70
C TYR A 273 10.56 -23.24 -2.62
N SER A 274 9.28 -23.50 -2.35
CA SER A 274 8.20 -22.68 -2.90
C SER A 274 8.29 -21.26 -2.34
N VAL A 275 7.89 -20.26 -3.12
CA VAL A 275 7.87 -18.87 -2.66
C VAL A 275 6.45 -18.39 -2.47
N LEU A 276 6.24 -17.68 -1.37
CA LEU A 276 4.99 -17.03 -1.00
C LEU A 276 5.26 -15.59 -0.62
N LEU A 277 4.40 -14.66 -1.02
CA LEU A 277 4.56 -13.23 -0.75
C LEU A 277 3.24 -12.67 -0.19
N THR A 278 3.32 -11.52 0.47
CA THR A 278 2.20 -10.90 1.20
C THR A 278 1.58 -9.71 0.47
N SER A 279 2.13 -9.33 -0.70
CA SER A 279 1.56 -8.31 -1.58
C SER A 279 2.08 -8.44 -3.01
N PRO A 280 1.36 -7.97 -4.03
CA PRO A 280 1.86 -7.92 -5.42
C PRO A 280 3.18 -7.15 -5.57
N ALA A 281 3.37 -6.06 -4.82
CA ALA A 281 4.60 -5.28 -4.87
C ALA A 281 5.84 -6.08 -4.44
N GLU A 282 5.69 -7.04 -3.53
CA GLU A 282 6.80 -7.94 -3.17
C GLU A 282 7.17 -8.86 -4.33
N VAL A 283 6.20 -9.26 -5.17
CA VAL A 283 6.45 -10.04 -6.40
C VAL A 283 7.29 -9.21 -7.35
N GLY A 284 6.86 -7.98 -7.64
CA GLY A 284 7.58 -7.09 -8.54
C GLY A 284 8.99 -6.71 -8.06
N ALA A 285 9.17 -6.56 -6.74
CA ALA A 285 10.48 -6.28 -6.14
C ALA A 285 11.43 -7.49 -6.17
N TRP A 286 10.91 -8.71 -6.07
CA TRP A 286 11.71 -9.94 -6.06
C TRP A 286 11.95 -10.52 -7.46
N ALA A 287 10.88 -10.61 -8.25
CA ALA A 287 10.83 -11.21 -9.58
C ALA A 287 10.15 -10.23 -10.56
N PRO A 288 10.86 -9.19 -11.03
CA PRO A 288 10.26 -8.08 -11.80
C PRO A 288 9.63 -8.46 -13.14
N THR A 289 9.86 -9.67 -13.64
CA THR A 289 9.27 -10.20 -14.87
C THR A 289 8.10 -11.15 -14.59
N ALA A 290 7.82 -11.46 -13.32
CA ALA A 290 6.73 -12.35 -12.93
C ALA A 290 5.43 -11.56 -12.74
N ARG A 291 4.29 -12.23 -12.93
CA ARG A 291 2.98 -11.69 -12.60
C ARG A 291 2.58 -12.13 -11.19
N ALA A 292 2.06 -11.21 -10.39
CA ALA A 292 1.50 -11.55 -9.09
C ALA A 292 0.18 -12.31 -9.29
N ARG A 293 0.03 -13.48 -8.67
CA ARG A 293 -1.23 -14.23 -8.64
C ARG A 293 -1.62 -14.49 -7.19
N ALA A 294 -2.86 -14.16 -6.85
CA ALA A 294 -3.41 -14.44 -5.53
C ALA A 294 -3.51 -15.95 -5.29
N THR A 295 -3.28 -16.36 -4.05
CA THR A 295 -3.28 -17.74 -3.59
C THR A 295 -3.57 -17.81 -2.09
N ARG A 296 -3.50 -19.02 -1.54
CA ARG A 296 -3.59 -19.31 -0.11
C ARG A 296 -2.45 -20.20 0.35
N LEU A 297 -2.12 -20.14 1.64
CA LEU A 297 -1.04 -20.94 2.21
C LEU A 297 -1.25 -22.45 1.99
N ASP A 298 -2.48 -22.95 2.13
CA ASP A 298 -2.81 -24.37 2.01
C ASP A 298 -2.58 -24.91 0.58
N LEU A 299 -2.85 -24.11 -0.44
CA LEU A 299 -2.61 -24.48 -1.84
C LEU A 299 -1.11 -24.59 -2.13
N ILE A 300 -0.32 -23.60 -1.70
CA ILE A 300 1.13 -23.62 -1.91
C ILE A 300 1.82 -24.66 -1.04
N ALA A 301 1.28 -24.96 0.15
CA ALA A 301 1.74 -26.04 1.01
C ALA A 301 1.61 -27.40 0.31
N LYS A 302 0.46 -27.68 -0.31
CA LYS A 302 0.25 -28.90 -1.12
C LYS A 302 1.25 -28.97 -2.27
N VAL A 303 1.41 -27.88 -3.03
CA VAL A 303 2.40 -27.83 -4.13
C VAL A 303 3.83 -28.09 -3.63
N ALA A 304 4.23 -27.51 -2.50
CA ALA A 304 5.55 -27.72 -1.93
C ALA A 304 5.77 -29.19 -1.55
N ILE A 305 4.77 -29.82 -0.92
CA ILE A 305 4.83 -31.25 -0.52
C ILE A 305 4.87 -32.15 -1.76
N ASP A 306 3.97 -31.95 -2.71
CA ASP A 306 3.81 -32.79 -3.91
C ASP A 306 5.05 -32.73 -4.82
N ARG A 307 5.71 -31.57 -4.88
CA ARG A 307 6.94 -31.37 -5.66
C ARG A 307 8.22 -31.70 -4.90
N GLY A 308 8.12 -32.16 -3.66
CA GLY A 308 9.28 -32.50 -2.83
C GLY A 308 10.17 -31.28 -2.50
N HIS A 309 9.58 -30.08 -2.41
CA HIS A 309 10.28 -28.90 -1.92
C HIS A 309 10.55 -29.03 -0.41
N ALA A 310 11.64 -28.43 0.06
CA ALA A 310 12.03 -28.44 1.48
C ALA A 310 11.07 -27.62 2.37
N GLY A 311 10.28 -26.73 1.77
CA GLY A 311 9.29 -25.91 2.46
C GLY A 311 8.83 -24.72 1.63
N ILE A 312 8.38 -23.68 2.32
CA ILE A 312 8.00 -22.39 1.76
C ILE A 312 8.90 -21.29 2.33
N VAL A 313 9.41 -20.43 1.45
CA VAL A 313 10.02 -19.15 1.83
C VAL A 313 9.00 -18.04 1.63
N VAL A 314 8.71 -17.31 2.70
CA VAL A 314 7.81 -16.15 2.68
C VAL A 314 8.62 -14.86 2.58
N ASN A 315 8.26 -14.00 1.62
CA ASN A 315 8.87 -12.68 1.38
C ASN A 315 10.42 -12.69 1.25
N PRO A 316 10.98 -13.32 0.20
CA PRO A 316 12.45 -13.40 0.02
C PRO A 316 13.13 -12.06 -0.27
N ALA A 317 12.40 -11.00 -0.62
CA ALA A 317 12.93 -9.65 -0.87
C ALA A 317 12.68 -8.66 0.29
N GLY A 318 12.49 -9.19 1.50
CA GLY A 318 12.23 -8.39 2.69
C GLY A 318 12.44 -9.19 3.98
N SER A 319 11.48 -9.06 4.91
CA SER A 319 11.50 -9.79 6.18
C SER A 319 11.20 -11.28 5.97
N MET A 320 12.21 -12.04 5.58
CA MET A 320 12.05 -13.43 5.14
C MET A 320 11.68 -14.39 6.28
N LEU A 321 10.72 -15.29 6.04
CA LEU A 321 10.44 -16.44 6.90
C LEU A 321 10.57 -17.75 6.12
N THR A 322 10.89 -18.84 6.81
CA THR A 322 10.91 -20.18 6.22
C THR A 322 10.00 -21.08 7.02
N VAL A 323 9.05 -21.73 6.33
CA VAL A 323 8.16 -22.74 6.89
C VAL A 323 8.58 -24.09 6.32
N THR A 324 8.96 -25.01 7.20
CA THR A 324 9.47 -26.34 6.83
C THR A 324 8.34 -27.25 6.35
N VAL A 325 8.70 -28.26 5.54
CA VAL A 325 7.72 -29.24 5.07
C VAL A 325 6.95 -29.95 6.19
N ASP A 326 7.57 -30.19 7.35
CA ASP A 326 6.91 -30.84 8.48
C ASP A 326 5.89 -29.92 9.16
N GLU A 327 6.18 -28.63 9.26
CA GLU A 327 5.22 -27.62 9.74
C GLU A 327 4.05 -27.49 8.77
N LEU A 328 4.30 -27.53 7.45
CA LEU A 328 3.25 -27.51 6.44
C LEU A 328 2.32 -28.73 6.57
N ARG A 329 2.88 -29.93 6.78
CA ARG A 329 2.08 -31.14 7.04
C ARG A 329 1.24 -31.02 8.30
N ALA A 330 1.81 -30.50 9.39
CA ALA A 330 1.09 -30.27 10.63
C ALA A 330 -0.07 -29.27 10.46
N LEU A 331 0.18 -28.16 9.74
CA LEU A 331 -0.85 -27.16 9.44
C LEU A 331 -2.00 -27.75 8.60
N LEU A 332 -1.69 -28.49 7.55
CA LEU A 332 -2.69 -29.12 6.68
C LEU A 332 -3.51 -30.21 7.38
N ALA A 333 -2.95 -30.87 8.39
CA ALA A 333 -3.67 -31.87 9.20
C ALA A 333 -4.60 -31.24 10.26
N SER A 334 -4.39 -29.97 10.59
CA SER A 334 -5.16 -29.22 11.59
C SER A 334 -6.31 -28.37 11.01
N ALA A 335 -6.43 -28.35 9.68
CA ALA A 335 -7.44 -27.62 8.92
C ALA A 335 -8.65 -28.51 8.58
#